data_AF-A0A1Y1ZFK6-F1
#
_entry.id   AF-A0A1Y1ZFK6-F1
#
_cell.length_a   1.000
_cell.length_b   1.000
_cell.length_c   1.000
_cell.angle_alpha   90.00
_cell.angle_beta   90.00
_cell.angle_gamma   90.00
#
_symmetry.space_group_name_H-M   'P 1'
#
loop_
_entity.id
_entity.type
_entity.pdbx_description
1 polymer ?
#
loop_
_entity_poly.entity_id
_entity_poly.type
_entity_poly.pdbx_seq_one_letter_code
_entity_poly.pdbx_strand_id
1 'polypeptide(L)'
;MKFTISILFSLAALAFAAPAPQNANRPVPNGACCTPNTSLKQDVCNVNGSTGRCVPSGSANCGGALTCVADAQLTCNPNVLERGRPLCRKTGEQGV
;
A
#
# COMPACT_ATOMS: atom_id res chain seq x y z
N MET A 1 -24.81 -52.55 -23.56
CA MET A 1 -25.06 -51.70 -22.38
C MET A 1 -24.76 -50.26 -22.77
N LYS A 2 -25.75 -49.36 -22.63
CA LYS A 2 -25.63 -47.91 -22.89
C LYS A 2 -24.97 -47.26 -21.67
N PHE A 3 -23.84 -46.58 -21.85
CA PHE A 3 -23.29 -45.68 -20.81
C PHE A 3 -23.21 -44.27 -21.38
N THR A 4 -24.29 -43.54 -21.13
CA THR A 4 -24.38 -42.09 -21.30
C THR A 4 -23.64 -41.43 -20.13
N ILE A 5 -22.53 -40.75 -20.40
CA ILE A 5 -21.87 -39.89 -19.39
C ILE A 5 -21.73 -38.49 -19.99
N SER A 6 -22.62 -37.61 -19.55
CA SER A 6 -22.69 -36.20 -19.88
C SER A 6 -21.51 -35.46 -19.23
N ILE A 7 -20.60 -34.93 -20.05
CA ILE A 7 -19.51 -34.07 -19.58
C ILE A 7 -20.10 -32.68 -19.30
N LEU A 8 -20.35 -32.39 -18.03
CA LEU A 8 -20.79 -31.07 -17.59
C LEU A 8 -19.59 -30.12 -17.47
N PHE A 9 -19.72 -29.02 -18.21
CA PHE A 9 -18.99 -27.76 -18.15
C PHE A 9 -18.45 -27.40 -16.76
N SER A 10 -17.14 -27.16 -16.65
CA SER A 10 -16.57 -26.35 -15.57
C SER A 10 -16.05 -25.05 -16.17
N LEU A 11 -16.92 -24.04 -16.21
CA LEU A 11 -16.60 -22.69 -16.65
C LEU A 11 -15.89 -21.96 -15.51
N ALA A 12 -14.56 -21.97 -15.50
CA ALA A 12 -13.77 -21.22 -14.53
C ALA A 12 -13.90 -19.71 -14.82
N ALA A 13 -14.54 -18.97 -13.91
CA ALA A 13 -14.60 -17.51 -13.98
C ALA A 13 -13.24 -16.91 -13.60
N LEU A 14 -12.52 -16.40 -14.59
CA LEU A 14 -11.32 -15.59 -14.40
C LEU A 14 -11.76 -14.17 -13.98
N ALA A 15 -11.75 -13.89 -12.68
CA ALA A 15 -11.91 -12.52 -12.19
C ALA A 15 -10.65 -11.71 -12.55
N PHE A 16 -10.78 -10.79 -13.51
CA PHE A 16 -9.75 -9.78 -13.79
C PHE A 16 -9.72 -8.77 -12.64
N ALA A 17 -8.77 -8.92 -11.72
CA ALA A 17 -8.43 -7.87 -10.77
C ALA A 17 -7.65 -6.78 -11.52
N ALA A 18 -8.34 -5.71 -11.93
CA ALA A 18 -7.67 -4.54 -12.51
C ALA A 18 -6.76 -3.91 -11.45
N PRO A 19 -5.49 -3.57 -11.77
CA PRO A 19 -4.62 -2.89 -10.84
C PRO A 19 -5.23 -1.53 -10.47
N ALA A 20 -5.47 -1.30 -9.18
CA ALA A 20 -5.90 0.01 -8.72
C ALA A 20 -4.80 1.05 -8.99
N PRO A 21 -5.15 2.26 -9.45
CA PRO A 21 -4.16 3.31 -9.65
C PRO A 21 -3.41 3.58 -8.35
N GLN A 22 -2.08 3.66 -8.44
CA GLN A 22 -1.21 3.96 -7.31
C GLN A 22 -1.66 5.28 -6.65
N ASN A 23 -1.76 5.28 -5.33
CA ASN A 23 -2.23 6.41 -4.51
C ASN A 23 -3.54 7.05 -5.02
N ALA A 24 -4.42 6.28 -5.67
CA ALA A 24 -5.63 6.81 -6.32
C ALA A 24 -5.33 8.03 -7.23
N ASN A 25 -4.30 7.91 -8.08
CA ASN A 25 -3.81 8.94 -9.00
C ASN A 25 -3.15 10.17 -8.35
N ARG A 26 -2.90 10.15 -7.03
CA ARG A 26 -2.05 11.16 -6.40
C ARG A 26 -0.58 10.94 -6.78
N PRO A 27 0.25 11.99 -6.76
CA PRO A 27 1.69 11.86 -6.96
C PRO A 27 2.32 10.83 -6.02
N VAL A 28 3.30 10.08 -6.53
CA VAL A 28 4.18 9.21 -5.74
C VAL A 28 5.41 10.05 -5.37
N PRO A 29 5.52 10.57 -4.14
CA PRO A 29 6.65 11.41 -3.76
C PRO A 29 7.95 10.62 -3.80
N ASN A 30 9.04 11.30 -4.18
CA ASN A 30 10.39 10.77 -4.15
C ASN A 30 11.26 11.66 -3.23
N GLY A 31 11.77 11.09 -2.16
CA GLY A 31 12.53 11.79 -1.13
C GLY A 31 12.08 11.40 0.28
N ALA A 32 12.69 12.00 1.30
CA ALA A 32 12.41 11.68 2.69
C ALA A 32 11.03 12.17 3.17
N CYS A 33 10.47 13.19 2.52
CA CYS A 33 9.18 13.79 2.88
C CYS A 33 8.15 13.55 1.79
N CYS A 34 6.93 13.21 2.21
CA CYS A 34 5.80 13.10 1.31
C CYS A 34 5.25 14.48 0.95
N THR A 35 4.52 14.57 -0.16
CA THR A 35 4.00 15.86 -0.66
C THR A 35 2.98 16.44 0.33
N PRO A 36 3.27 17.58 0.99
CA PRO A 36 2.39 18.17 1.98
C PRO A 36 1.02 18.48 1.38
N ASN A 37 -0.04 18.29 2.16
CA ASN A 37 -1.45 18.48 1.78
C ASN A 37 -1.96 17.64 0.59
N THR A 38 -1.09 16.82 -0.03
CA THR A 38 -1.43 16.00 -1.19
C THR A 38 -1.34 14.52 -0.84
N SER A 39 -0.21 14.07 -0.29
CA SER A 39 -0.02 12.68 0.11
C SER A 39 -0.83 12.36 1.36
N LEU A 40 -1.52 11.21 1.32
CA LEU A 40 -2.27 10.67 2.44
C LEU A 40 -1.45 9.61 3.16
N LYS A 41 -1.88 9.29 4.39
CA LYS A 41 -1.28 8.18 5.12
C LYS A 41 -1.42 6.89 4.32
N GLN A 42 -0.39 6.07 4.42
CA GLN A 42 -0.22 4.83 3.66
C GLN A 42 -0.01 5.03 2.17
N ASP A 43 0.13 6.24 1.61
CA ASP A 43 0.49 6.39 0.18
C ASP A 43 1.86 5.80 -0.13
N VAL A 44 2.03 5.25 -1.34
CA VAL A 44 3.31 4.78 -1.88
C VAL A 44 4.19 5.99 -2.04
N CYS A 45 5.44 5.86 -1.63
CA CYS A 45 6.49 6.82 -1.89
C CYS A 45 7.79 6.08 -2.23
N ASN A 46 8.78 6.81 -2.73
CA ASN A 46 10.13 6.31 -2.97
C ASN A 46 11.12 7.10 -2.12
N VAL A 47 12.08 6.41 -1.50
CA VAL A 47 13.17 7.03 -0.73
C VAL A 47 14.46 6.24 -0.96
N ASN A 48 15.52 6.94 -1.37
CA ASN A 48 16.83 6.33 -1.66
C ASN A 48 16.76 5.10 -2.59
N GLY A 49 15.91 5.14 -3.62
CA GLY A 49 15.72 4.03 -4.56
C GLY A 49 14.88 2.85 -4.03
N SER A 50 14.35 2.93 -2.82
CA SER A 50 13.46 1.93 -2.23
C SER A 50 12.01 2.41 -2.21
N THR A 51 11.07 1.48 -2.41
CA THR A 51 9.64 1.73 -2.17
C THR A 51 9.36 1.86 -0.68
N GLY A 52 8.39 2.70 -0.33
CA GLY A 52 7.98 2.94 1.05
C GLY A 52 6.53 3.37 1.20
N ARG A 53 6.21 3.88 2.39
CA ARG A 53 4.91 4.47 2.72
C ARG A 53 5.05 5.83 3.36
N CYS A 54 4.11 6.72 3.03
CA CYS A 54 3.87 7.96 3.74
C CYS A 54 3.21 7.66 5.09
N VAL A 55 3.98 7.78 6.16
CA VAL A 55 3.52 7.52 7.52
C VAL A 55 3.83 8.70 8.44
N PRO A 56 3.06 8.90 9.53
CA PRO A 56 3.46 9.82 10.59
C PRO A 56 4.78 9.34 11.20
N SER A 57 5.82 10.16 11.10
CA SER A 57 7.11 9.94 11.76
C SER A 57 7.88 11.24 11.83
N GLY A 58 8.60 11.47 12.94
CA GLY A 58 9.50 12.62 13.10
C GLY A 58 10.88 12.42 12.48
N SER A 59 11.17 11.23 11.95
CA SER A 59 12.54 10.81 11.61
C SER A 59 13.25 11.61 10.50
N ALA A 60 12.52 12.34 9.67
CA ALA A 60 13.08 13.18 8.60
C ALA A 60 12.80 14.68 8.78
N ASN A 61 12.23 15.12 9.91
CA ASN A 61 11.89 16.53 10.19
C ASN A 61 11.09 17.22 9.08
N CYS A 62 10.08 16.55 8.53
CA CYS A 62 9.28 17.05 7.40
C CYS A 62 8.31 18.21 7.74
N GLY A 63 8.53 18.94 8.82
CA GLY A 63 7.79 20.17 9.14
C GLY A 63 6.27 20.01 9.26
N GLY A 64 5.78 18.84 9.66
CA GLY A 64 4.35 18.53 9.76
C GLY A 64 3.76 17.76 8.57
N ALA A 65 4.53 17.55 7.50
CA ALA A 65 4.18 16.59 6.46
C ALA A 65 4.46 15.15 6.92
N LEU A 66 3.89 14.17 6.21
CA LEU A 66 4.20 12.76 6.41
C LEU A 66 5.64 12.46 5.96
N THR A 67 6.28 11.50 6.62
CA THR A 67 7.62 11.03 6.25
C THR A 67 7.48 9.81 5.34
N CYS A 68 8.26 9.78 4.26
CA CYS A 68 8.41 8.59 3.43
C CYS A 68 9.39 7.62 4.09
N VAL A 69 8.87 6.49 4.56
CA VAL A 69 9.67 5.46 5.23
C VAL A 69 9.70 4.22 4.34
N ALA A 70 10.91 3.72 4.06
CA ALA A 70 11.11 2.54 3.24
C ALA A 70 10.36 1.33 3.83
N ASP A 71 9.83 0.45 2.98
CA ASP A 71 9.04 -0.72 3.41
C ASP A 71 9.81 -1.61 4.40
N ALA A 72 11.15 -1.70 4.26
CA ALA A 72 12.02 -2.44 5.19
C ALA A 72 12.07 -1.88 6.62
N GLN A 73 11.65 -0.62 6.84
CA GLN A 73 11.60 0.04 8.13
C GLN A 73 10.17 0.20 8.66
N LEU A 74 9.19 -0.45 8.02
CA LEU A 74 7.80 -0.40 8.40
C LEU A 74 7.38 -1.70 9.10
N THR A 75 6.51 -1.54 10.10
CA THR A 75 5.71 -2.64 10.64
C THR A 75 4.26 -2.39 10.24
N CYS A 76 3.67 -3.33 9.49
CA CYS A 76 2.32 -3.22 8.94
C CYS A 76 1.36 -4.21 9.59
N ASN A 77 0.17 -3.73 9.96
CA ASN A 77 -0.93 -4.57 10.39
C ASN A 77 -1.87 -4.84 9.20
N PRO A 78 -1.90 -6.07 8.65
CA PRO A 78 -2.77 -6.41 7.51
C PRO A 78 -4.26 -6.41 7.87
N ASN A 79 -4.60 -6.52 9.15
CA ASN A 79 -5.99 -6.57 9.61
C ASN A 79 -6.61 -5.18 9.83
N VAL A 80 -5.79 -4.12 9.81
CA VAL A 80 -6.26 -2.74 9.96
C VAL A 80 -5.96 -2.01 8.68
N LEU A 81 -7.00 -1.58 7.97
CA LEU A 81 -6.86 -0.78 6.76
C LEU A 81 -6.96 0.71 7.09
N GLU A 82 -6.01 1.49 6.61
CA GLU A 82 -6.04 2.95 6.63
C GLU A 82 -5.99 3.45 5.19
N ARG A 83 -7.03 4.19 4.76
CA ARG A 83 -7.18 4.68 3.38
C ARG A 83 -7.10 3.58 2.31
N GLY A 84 -7.60 2.39 2.64
CA GLY A 84 -7.67 1.24 1.72
C GLY A 84 -6.40 0.39 1.65
N ARG A 85 -5.42 0.61 2.55
CA ARG A 85 -4.15 -0.13 2.58
C ARG A 85 -3.83 -0.58 4.01
N PRO A 86 -3.08 -1.67 4.21
CA PRO A 86 -2.62 -2.07 5.54
C PRO A 86 -1.98 -0.91 6.28
N LEU A 87 -2.35 -0.75 7.55
CA LEU A 87 -1.80 0.28 8.43
C LEU A 87 -0.34 -0.05 8.69
N CYS A 88 0.57 0.70 8.07
CA CYS A 88 1.99 0.66 8.37
C CYS A 88 2.37 1.87 9.22
N ARG A 89 3.28 1.67 10.17
CA ARG A 89 4.07 2.76 10.78
C ARG A 89 5.53 2.37 10.82
N LYS A 90 6.37 3.36 11.06
CA LYS A 90 7.80 3.14 11.27
C LYS A 90 8.03 2.24 12.48
N THR A 91 8.86 1.23 12.28
CA THR A 91 9.28 0.31 13.36
C THR A 91 9.92 1.12 14.49
N GLY A 92 9.45 0.94 15.72
CA GLY A 92 9.90 1.70 16.89
C GLY A 92 9.13 2.99 17.20
N GLU A 93 8.23 3.45 16.31
CA GLU A 93 7.36 4.63 16.51
C GLU A 93 5.86 4.23 16.59
N GLN A 94 5.57 2.95 16.84
CA GLN A 94 4.22 2.43 16.98
C GLN A 94 3.61 2.85 18.34
N GLY A 95 2.76 3.87 18.36
CA GLY A 95 2.05 4.31 19.58
C GLY A 95 2.38 5.73 20.07
N VAL A 96 3.16 6.50 19.30
CA VAL A 96 3.29 7.96 19.46
C VAL A 96 2.18 8.68 18.68
#